data_AF-A0A931ZX87-F1
#
_entry.id   AF-A0A931ZX87-F1
#
_cell.length_a   1.000
_cell.length_b   1.000
_cell.length_c   1.000
_cell.angle_alpha   90.00
_cell.angle_beta   90.00
_cell.angle_gamma   90.00
#
_symmetry.space_group_name_H-M   'P 1'
#
loop_
_entity.id
_entity.type
_entity.pdbx_description
1 polymer ?
#
loop_
_entity_poly.entity_id
_entity_poly.type
_entity_poly.pdbx_seq_one_letter_code
_entity_poly.pdbx_strand_id
1 'polypeptide(L)'
;VSARDILEELDIGPRANPTSPLRFRSGLRGVQATPEEEKILQVLENGELHFDEIVRKSAMETSQVGSLLSIMEIKGMVRSQGAGVFSTSP
;
A
#
# COMPACT_ATOMS: atom_id res chain seq x y z
N VAL A 1 -29.72 -4.69 -17.39
CA VAL A 1 -28.36 -4.16 -17.63
C VAL A 1 -27.43 -5.36 -17.75
N SER A 2 -26.81 -5.57 -18.90
CA SER A 2 -26.01 -6.77 -19.17
C SER A 2 -24.59 -6.58 -18.65
N ALA A 3 -23.93 -7.65 -18.18
CA ALA A 3 -22.54 -7.60 -17.70
C ALA A 3 -21.54 -7.11 -18.77
N ARG A 4 -21.94 -7.09 -20.04
CA ARG A 4 -21.17 -6.52 -21.15
C ARG A 4 -21.16 -4.98 -21.17
N ASP A 5 -22.22 -4.33 -20.68
CA ASP A 5 -22.35 -2.87 -20.71
C ASP A 5 -21.46 -2.18 -19.66
N ILE A 6 -20.95 -2.94 -18.67
CA ILE A 6 -20.00 -2.44 -17.64
C ILE A 6 -18.55 -2.52 -18.15
N LEU A 7 -18.28 -3.36 -19.15
CA LEU A 7 -16.93 -3.60 -19.67
C LEU A 7 -16.49 -2.57 -20.72
N GLU A 8 -17.42 -1.83 -21.34
CA GLU A 8 -17.11 -0.81 -22.35
C GLU A 8 -16.64 0.54 -21.77
N GLU A 9 -16.83 0.78 -20.46
CA GLU A 9 -16.37 2.01 -19.78
C GLU A 9 -14.94 1.88 -19.21
N LEU A 10 -14.29 0.75 -19.47
CA LEU A 10 -12.93 0.43 -19.06
C LEU A 10 -12.05 0.35 -20.32
N ASP A 11 -11.51 1.51 -20.73
CA ASP A 11 -10.51 1.67 -21.79
C ASP A 11 -9.13 1.08 -21.38
N ILE A 12 -9.13 -0.15 -20.87
CA ILE A 12 -7.93 -0.92 -20.56
C ILE A 12 -7.64 -1.87 -21.72
N GLY A 13 -7.11 -1.28 -22.78
CA GLY A 13 -6.27 -2.01 -23.72
C GLY A 13 -5.02 -2.57 -23.00
N PRO A 14 -4.43 -3.66 -23.51
CA PRO A 14 -3.29 -4.30 -22.87
C PRO A 14 -2.03 -3.46 -23.14
N ARG A 15 -1.62 -2.65 -22.17
CA ARG A 15 -0.29 -2.05 -22.16
C ARG A 15 0.39 -2.34 -20.84
N ALA A 16 1.13 -3.45 -20.84
CA ALA A 16 2.21 -3.69 -19.90
C ALA A 16 3.23 -2.56 -20.06
N ASN A 17 3.21 -1.61 -19.12
CA ASN A 17 4.25 -0.60 -19.00
C ASN A 17 5.02 -0.88 -17.70
N PRO A 18 6.37 -0.98 -17.73
CA PRO A 18 7.19 -1.39 -16.59
C PRO A 18 7.30 -0.32 -15.48
N THR A 19 6.48 0.72 -15.51
CA THR A 19 6.40 1.81 -14.52
C THR A 19 5.07 1.85 -13.78
N SER A 20 4.30 0.76 -13.78
CA SER A 20 3.00 0.73 -13.10
C SER A 20 3.23 0.64 -11.58
N PRO A 21 2.80 1.63 -10.77
CA PRO A 21 2.80 1.48 -9.31
C PRO A 21 1.94 0.28 -8.95
N LEU A 22 2.37 -0.47 -7.93
CA LEU A 22 1.68 -1.69 -7.50
C LEU A 22 0.20 -1.36 -7.31
N ARG A 23 -0.66 -1.91 -8.18
CA ARG A 23 -2.11 -1.83 -7.98
C ARG A 23 -2.46 -2.77 -6.84
N PHE A 24 -2.41 -2.25 -5.61
CA PHE A 24 -2.93 -2.92 -4.42
C PHE A 24 -4.41 -3.24 -4.65
N ARG A 25 -4.69 -4.53 -4.85
CA ARG A 25 -6.05 -5.04 -5.07
C ARG A 25 -6.69 -5.32 -3.70
N SER A 26 -6.96 -4.28 -2.93
CA SER A 26 -7.89 -4.40 -1.82
C SER A 26 -8.62 -3.09 -1.61
N GLY A 27 -9.96 -3.13 -1.60
CA GLY A 27 -10.94 -2.19 -1.02
C GLY A 27 -10.90 -0.69 -1.36
N LEU A 28 -9.74 -0.13 -1.65
CA LEU A 28 -9.43 1.30 -1.73
C LEU A 28 -9.46 1.74 -3.19
N ARG A 29 -10.64 1.69 -3.83
CA ARG A 29 -10.84 2.38 -5.13
C ARG A 29 -10.68 3.89 -4.90
N GLY A 30 -9.46 4.41 -5.05
CA GLY A 30 -9.20 5.85 -5.17
C GLY A 30 -8.05 6.44 -4.34
N VAL A 31 -7.43 5.67 -3.41
CA VAL A 31 -6.30 6.21 -2.63
C VAL A 31 -5.00 5.90 -3.34
N GLN A 32 -4.40 6.91 -3.98
CA GLN A 32 -3.02 6.80 -4.49
C GLN A 32 -2.05 6.88 -3.31
N ALA A 33 -1.16 5.90 -3.21
CA ALA A 33 -0.04 5.94 -2.28
C ALA A 33 1.01 6.93 -2.79
N THR A 34 1.65 7.67 -1.87
CA THR A 34 2.88 8.41 -2.22
C THR A 34 4.05 7.44 -2.41
N PRO A 35 5.16 7.86 -3.03
CA PRO A 35 6.35 7.00 -3.17
C PRO A 35 6.87 6.45 -1.85
N GLU A 36 6.80 7.25 -0.78
CA GLU A 36 7.19 6.85 0.57
C GLU A 36 6.24 5.79 1.15
N GLU A 37 4.93 5.95 0.94
CA GLU A 37 3.92 4.98 1.37
C GLU A 37 4.08 3.66 0.61
N GLU A 38 4.33 3.71 -0.70
CA GLU A 38 4.57 2.53 -1.51
C GLU A 38 5.83 1.77 -1.04
N LYS A 39 6.88 2.48 -0.64
CA LYS A 39 8.08 1.87 -0.06
C LYS A 39 7.78 1.12 1.25
N ILE A 40 6.97 1.70 2.14
CA ILE A 40 6.52 1.03 3.37
C ILE A 40 5.70 -0.21 3.04
N LEU A 41 4.78 -0.13 2.07
CA LEU A 41 3.96 -1.27 1.66
C LEU A 41 4.80 -2.40 1.07
N GLN A 42 5.82 -2.09 0.26
CA GLN A 42 6.77 -3.08 -0.27
C GLN A 42 7.56 -3.78 0.85
N VAL A 43 7.97 -3.03 1.88
CA VAL A 43 8.66 -3.61 3.05
C VAL A 43 7.75 -4.60 3.79
N LEU A 44 6.45 -4.31 3.87
CA LEU A 44 5.43 -5.14 4.53
C LEU A 44 4.81 -6.24 3.63
N GLU A 45 5.14 -6.27 2.33
CA GLU A 45 4.59 -7.25 1.38
C GLU A 45 4.92 -8.70 1.78
N ASN A 46 6.06 -8.89 2.45
CA ASN A 46 6.52 -10.20 2.92
C ASN A 46 5.94 -10.60 4.29
N GLY A 47 5.04 -9.81 4.86
CA GLY A 47 4.36 -10.08 6.12
C GLY A 47 4.58 -9.02 7.18
N GLU A 48 4.19 -9.37 8.41
CA GLU A 48 4.21 -8.44 9.53
C GLU A 48 5.64 -8.16 10.01
N LEU A 49 5.93 -6.90 10.31
CA LEU A 49 7.26 -6.49 10.76
C LEU A 49 7.16 -5.55 11.97
N HIS A 50 8.14 -5.65 12.86
CA HIS A 50 8.33 -4.70 13.94
C HIS A 50 8.75 -3.33 13.38
N PHE A 51 8.37 -2.26 14.06
CA PHE A 51 8.68 -0.88 13.69
C PHE A 51 10.17 -0.68 13.35
N ASP A 52 11.07 -1.15 14.22
CA ASP A 52 12.52 -1.03 14.00
C ASP A 52 13.00 -1.75 12.72
N GLU A 53 12.37 -2.87 12.35
CA GLU A 53 12.65 -3.59 11.11
C GLU A 53 12.17 -2.80 9.89
N ILE A 54 11.02 -2.13 10.00
CA ILE A 54 10.49 -1.25 8.95
C ILE A 54 11.43 -0.07 8.74
N VAL A 55 11.89 0.58 9.81
CA VAL A 55 12.88 1.66 9.75
C VAL A 55 14.16 1.20 9.07
N ARG A 56 14.72 0.05 9.49
CA ARG A 56 15.96 -0.50 8.92
C ARG A 56 15.82 -0.85 7.44
N LYS A 57 14.74 -1.52 7.04
CA LYS A 57 14.53 -1.98 5.66
C LYS A 57 14.11 -0.86 4.71
N SER A 58 13.36 0.12 5.19
CA SER A 58 12.98 1.28 4.40
C SER A 58 14.14 2.28 4.21
N ALA A 59 15.15 2.25 5.08
CA ALA A 59 16.25 3.22 5.08
C ALA A 59 15.72 4.67 5.12
N MET A 60 14.73 4.89 5.99
CA MET A 60 14.08 6.18 6.24
C MET A 60 14.28 6.60 7.69
N GLU A 61 14.13 7.89 7.97
CA GLU A 61 14.23 8.40 9.33
C GLU A 61 13.11 7.84 10.23
N THR A 62 13.46 7.49 11.47
CA THR A 62 12.53 6.89 12.44
C THR A 62 11.25 7.72 12.62
N SER A 63 11.39 9.03 12.73
CA SER A 63 10.25 9.96 12.86
C SER A 63 9.35 9.94 11.62
N GLN A 64 9.94 9.88 10.43
CA GLN A 64 9.21 9.82 9.16
C GLN A 64 8.43 8.51 9.04
N VAL A 65 9.04 7.38 9.38
CA VAL A 65 8.36 6.07 9.36
C VAL A 65 7.18 6.05 10.33
N GLY A 66 7.35 6.58 11.54
CA GLY A 66 6.26 6.68 12.52
C GLY A 66 5.09 7.53 12.03
N SER A 67 5.38 8.69 11.44
CA SER A 67 4.35 9.56 10.85
C SER A 67 3.62 8.89 9.67
N LEU A 68 4.36 8.23 8.77
CA LEU A 68 3.78 7.53 7.63
C LEU A 68 2.89 6.37 8.07
N LEU A 69 3.37 5.49 8.95
CA LEU A 69 2.57 4.37 9.45
C LEU A 69 1.28 4.85 10.12
N SER A 70 1.33 5.95 10.88
CA SER A 70 0.13 6.55 11.49
C SER A 70 -0.87 7.04 10.45
N ILE A 71 -0.40 7.75 9.41
CA ILE A 71 -1.28 8.25 8.33
C ILE A 71 -1.82 7.09 7.50
N MET A 72 -0.98 6.11 7.17
CA MET A 72 -1.34 4.92 6.41
C MET A 72 -2.35 4.04 7.15
N GLU A 73 -2.27 3.98 8.48
CA GLU A 73 -3.26 3.29 9.32
C GLU A 73 -4.62 3.99 9.27
N ILE A 74 -4.65 5.33 9.37
CA ILE A 74 -5.88 6.12 9.19
C ILE A 74 -6.47 5.92 7.79
N LYS A 75 -5.63 5.83 6.76
CA LYS A 75 -6.02 5.52 5.38
C LYS A 75 -6.48 4.07 5.19
N GLY A 76 -6.27 3.19 6.17
CA GLY A 76 -6.59 1.77 6.09
C GLY A 76 -5.64 0.98 5.18
N MET A 77 -4.44 1.49 4.90
CA MET A 77 -3.42 0.80 4.09
C MET A 77 -2.61 -0.22 4.90
N VAL A 78 -2.38 0.10 6.18
CA VAL A 78 -1.67 -0.75 7.14
C VAL A 78 -2.47 -0.86 8.43
N ARG A 79 -2.08 -1.79 9.30
CA ARG A 79 -2.70 -1.98 10.62
C ARG A 79 -1.62 -2.27 11.65
N SER A 80 -1.72 -1.67 12.83
CA SER A 80 -0.95 -2.08 14.01
C SER A 80 -1.55 -3.35 14.60
N GLN A 81 -0.71 -4.37 14.79
CA GLN A 81 -1.04 -5.60 15.50
C GLN A 81 -0.75 -5.48 17.01
N GLY A 82 -0.31 -4.30 17.46
CA GLY A 82 0.19 -4.08 18.82
C GLY A 82 1.67 -4.42 18.97
N ALA A 83 2.25 -4.09 20.12
CA ALA A 83 3.67 -4.33 20.44
C ALA A 83 4.66 -3.83 19.37
N GLY A 84 4.30 -2.77 18.63
CA GLY A 84 5.13 -2.20 17.57
C GLY A 84 5.16 -3.00 16.27
N VAL A 85 4.28 -3.99 16.09
CA VAL A 85 4.18 -4.81 14.87
C VAL A 85 3.13 -4.23 13.93
N PHE A 86 3.44 -4.16 12.64
CA PHE A 86 2.55 -3.67 11.59
C PHE A 86 2.41 -4.67 10.45
N SER A 87 1.25 -4.68 9.79
CA SER A 87 0.96 -5.49 8.60
C SER A 87 0.23 -4.65 7.54
N THR A 88 0.23 -5.09 6.28
CA THR A 88 -0.68 -4.54 5.28
C THR A 88 -2.13 -4.85 5.67
N SER A 89 -3.06 -3.91 5.44
CA SER A 89 -4.49 -4.21 5.61
C SER A 89 -4.96 -5.17 4.51
N PRO A 90 -5.80 -6.17 4.85
CA PRO A 90 -6.42 -7.07 3.86
C PRO A 90 -7.44 -6.34 2.99
#